data_AF-K1TRA5-F1
#
_entry.id   AF-K1TRA5-F1
#
_cell.length_a   1.000
_cell.length_b   1.000
_cell.length_c   1.000
_cell.angle_alpha   90.00
_cell.angle_beta   90.00
_cell.angle_gamma   90.00
#
_symmetry.space_group_name_H-M   'P 1'
#
loop_
_entity.id
_entity.type
_entity.pdbx_description
1 polymer ?
#
loop_
_entity_poly.entity_id
_entity_poly.type
_entity_poly.pdbx_seq_one_letter_code
_entity_poly.pdbx_strand_id
1 'polypeptide(L)' 'MRRRGRFLETLGFVVGGKVTVVSQTEGNLIVNIKESRVAIGKDMANKIMV' A
#
# COMPACT_ATOMS: atom_id res chain seq x y z
N MET A 1 -17.48 -11.47 13.31
CA MET A 1 -16.82 -10.14 13.22
C MET A 1 -15.70 -10.17 12.15
N ARG A 2 -16.00 -9.92 10.87
CA ARG A 2 -15.02 -9.96 9.77
C ARG A 2 -14.33 -8.58 9.61
N ARG A 3 -13.25 -8.32 10.37
CA ARG A 3 -12.42 -7.10 10.19
C ARG A 3 -11.52 -7.27 8.95
N ARG A 4 -11.90 -6.66 7.82
CA ARG A 4 -11.14 -6.65 6.55
C ARG A 4 -9.92 -5.71 6.55
N GLY A 5 -9.58 -5.07 7.68
CA GLY A 5 -8.45 -4.13 7.78
C GLY A 5 -7.09 -4.76 8.11
N ARG A 6 -7.06 -6.01 8.61
CA ARG A 6 -5.80 -6.61 9.12
C ARG A 6 -4.77 -6.93 8.03
N PHE A 7 -5.21 -7.18 6.80
CA PHE A 7 -4.31 -7.57 5.72
C PHE A 7 -3.27 -6.49 5.40
N LEU A 8 -3.69 -5.22 5.36
CA LEU A 8 -2.80 -4.09 5.10
C LEU A 8 -1.77 -3.89 6.22
N GLU A 9 -2.20 -3.99 7.49
CA GLU A 9 -1.27 -3.98 8.63
C GLU A 9 -0.28 -5.15 8.57
N THR A 10 -0.73 -6.33 8.14
CA THR A 10 0.11 -7.53 8.02
C THR A 10 1.15 -7.38 6.91
N LEU A 11 0.79 -6.67 5.83
CA LEU A 11 1.72 -6.27 4.77
C LEU A 11 2.66 -5.13 5.20
N GLY A 12 2.37 -4.43 6.30
CA GLY A 12 3.18 -3.33 6.82
C GLY A 12 2.73 -1.93 6.40
N PHE A 13 1.53 -1.79 5.83
CA PHE A 13 0.86 -0.50 5.68
C PHE A 13 0.36 -0.03 7.06
N VAL A 14 1.25 0.59 7.81
CA VAL A 14 0.97 1.22 9.10
C VAL A 14 1.28 2.70 9.04
N VAL A 15 0.59 3.50 9.85
CA VAL A 15 0.83 4.94 9.95
C VAL A 15 2.29 5.17 10.39
N GLY A 16 3.02 6.00 9.66
CA GLY A 16 4.46 6.25 9.88
C GLY A 16 5.39 5.18 9.32
N GLY A 17 4.86 4.15 8.65
CA GLY A 17 5.67 3.17 7.91
C GLY A 17 6.35 3.80 6.70
N LYS A 18 7.63 3.44 6.46
CA LYS A 18 8.33 3.84 5.23
C LYS A 18 7.79 3.03 4.05
N VAL A 19 7.26 3.75 3.06
CA VAL A 19 6.78 3.21 1.80
C VAL A 19 7.54 3.90 0.67
N THR A 20 8.02 3.14 -0.30
CA THR A 20 8.70 3.71 -1.47
C THR A 20 7.94 3.33 -2.73
N VAL A 21 7.63 4.30 -3.58
CA VAL A 21 7.00 4.02 -4.87
C VAL A 21 8.07 3.50 -5.82
N VAL A 22 7.86 2.30 -6.35
CA VAL A 22 8.74 1.66 -7.34
C VAL A 22 8.28 2.00 -8.75
N SER A 23 6.97 2.02 -9.00
CA SER A 23 6.39 2.36 -10.30
C SER A 23 4.97 2.89 -10.17
N GLN A 24 4.55 3.73 -11.11
CA GLN A 24 3.19 4.24 -11.23
C GLN A 24 2.71 4.09 -12.68
N THR A 25 1.50 3.58 -12.88
CA THR A 25 0.91 3.40 -14.22
C THR A 25 -0.60 3.56 -14.16
N GLU A 26 -1.13 4.56 -14.88
CA GLU A 26 -2.58 4.83 -15.00
C GLU A 26 -3.34 4.90 -13.65
N GLY A 27 -2.65 5.36 -12.61
CA GLY A 27 -3.20 5.46 -11.25
C GLY A 27 -2.97 4.21 -10.39
N ASN A 28 -2.49 3.11 -10.94
CA ASN A 28 -1.98 1.98 -10.16
C ASN A 28 -0.57 2.30 -9.66
N LEU A 29 -0.23 1.81 -8.47
CA LEU A 29 1.08 1.99 -7.84
C LEU A 29 1.69 0.62 -7.52
N ILE A 30 2.97 0.46 -7.77
CA ILE A 30 3.77 -0.59 -7.16
C ILE A 30 4.59 0.07 -6.08
N VAL A 31 4.37 -0.33 -4.83
CA VAL A 31 5.12 0.17 -3.68
C VAL A 31 6.00 -0.93 -3.11
N ASN A 32 7.11 -0.51 -2.51
CA ASN A 32 7.95 -1.36 -1.69
C ASN A 32 7.66 -1.07 -0.21
N ILE A 33 7.35 -2.13 0.54
CA ILE A 33 7.11 -2.11 1.98
C ILE A 33 7.84 -3.29 2.58
N LYS A 34 8.76 -3.04 3.51
CA LYS A 34 9.57 -4.09 4.15
C LYS A 34 10.17 -5.07 3.12
N GLU A 35 10.75 -4.53 2.06
CA GLU A 35 11.36 -5.27 0.94
C GLU A 35 10.38 -6.10 0.09
N SER A 36 9.08 -6.02 0.38
CA SER A 36 8.03 -6.66 -0.40
C SER A 36 7.41 -5.68 -1.39
N ARG A 37 7.26 -6.11 -2.65
CA ARG A 37 6.56 -5.34 -3.68
C ARG A 37 5.07 -5.62 -3.61
N VAL A 38 4.27 -4.56 -3.42
CA VAL A 38 2.82 -4.64 -3.36
C VAL A 38 2.22 -3.76 -4.46
N ALA A 39 1.35 -4.35 -5.27
CA ALA A 39 0.55 -3.61 -6.23
C ALA A 39 -0.69 -3.02 -5.54
N ILE A 40 -0.92 -1.74 -5.75
CA ILE A 40 -2.02 -0.96 -5.22
C ILE A 40 -2.83 -0.41 -6.39
N GLY A 41 -4.13 -0.70 -6.42
CA GLY A 41 -5.04 -0.11 -7.39
C GLY A 41 -5.31 1.38 -7.11
N LYS A 42 -5.71 2.13 -8.14
CA LYS A 42 -6.01 3.57 -8.09
C LYS A 42 -6.89 3.99 -6.91
N ASP A 43 -7.94 3.24 -6.61
CA ASP A 43 -8.87 3.56 -5.51
C ASP A 43 -8.23 3.50 -4.12
N MET A 44 -7.22 2.64 -3.96
CA MET A 44 -6.48 2.49 -2.72
C MET A 44 -5.28 3.44 -2.68
N ALA A 45 -4.65 3.70 -3.82
CA ALA A 45 -3.60 4.71 -3.97
C ALA A 45 -4.08 6.11 -3.54
N ASN A 46 -5.28 6.51 -3.97
CA ASN A 46 -5.88 7.79 -3.59
C ASN A 46 -6.17 7.94 -2.08
N LYS A 47 -6.19 6.83 -1.33
CA LYS A 47 -6.43 6.83 0.12
C LYS A 47 -5.13 6.90 0.93
N ILE A 48 -3.98 6.75 0.28
CA ILE A 48 -2.67 6.81 0.93
C ILE A 48 -2.08 8.18 0.61
N MET A 49 -2.15 9.10 1.58
CA MET A 49 -1.41 10.36 1.52
C MET A 49 0.00 10.10 2.05
N VAL A 50 1.00 10.25 1.19
CA VAL A 50 2.44 10.07 1.49
C VAL A 50 3.11 11.38 1.86
#